data_AF-A0A1R1ECD4-F1
#
_entry.id   AF-A0A1R1ECD4-F1
#
_cell.length_a   1.000
_cell.length_b   1.000
_cell.length_c   1.000
_cell.angle_alpha   90.00
_cell.angle_beta   90.00
_cell.angle_gamma   90.00
#
_symmetry.space_group_name_H-M   'P 1'
#
loop_
_entity.id
_entity.type
_entity.pdbx_description
1 polymer ?
#
loop_
_entity_poly.entity_id
_entity_poly.type
_entity_poly.pdbx_seq_one_letter_code
_entity_poly.pdbx_strand_id
1 'polypeptide(L)'
;MKATSAPQATMELVYEDIMNIGKIFQVEDRANELVASLKEDVESIQSKIGQVDEPVKVMFYDSGDTTSMWTAGNQLASDLLARVGGINIFGDIPKNWSQVNWEEVVNRNPKVIIVFDYGKESAQSKIDLIKNQPAMKDVAAVVNDRFVITKLANVMEGIRITTAMEDFAKGLYPDKMRE
;
A
#
# COMPACT_ATOMS: atom_id res chain seq x y z
N MET A 1 -17.29 -10.26 24.44
CA MET A 1 -16.25 -10.77 23.52
C MET A 1 -15.19 -9.69 23.36
N LYS A 2 -13.97 -9.89 23.88
CA LYS A 2 -12.84 -9.04 23.49
C LYS A 2 -12.51 -9.44 22.06
N ALA A 3 -12.54 -8.48 21.14
CA ALA A 3 -11.95 -8.69 19.83
C ALA A 3 -10.46 -8.96 20.04
N THR A 4 -10.05 -10.22 19.92
CA THR A 4 -8.64 -10.55 19.73
C THR A 4 -8.30 -9.95 18.38
N SER A 5 -7.61 -8.81 18.36
CA SER A 5 -7.10 -8.25 17.11
C SER A 5 -6.22 -9.32 16.49
N ALA A 6 -6.57 -9.78 15.29
CA ALA A 6 -5.65 -10.60 14.52
C ALA A 6 -4.31 -9.85 14.41
N PRO A 7 -3.17 -10.53 14.56
CA PRO A 7 -1.87 -9.90 14.36
C PRO A 7 -1.84 -9.25 12.97
N GLN A 8 -1.14 -8.11 12.86
CA GLN A 8 -1.00 -7.39 11.60
C GLN A 8 -0.47 -8.33 10.52
N ALA A 9 -1.11 -8.33 9.35
CA ALA A 9 -0.59 -9.05 8.19
C ALA A 9 0.74 -8.41 7.75
N THR A 10 1.79 -9.22 7.66
CA THR A 10 3.15 -8.81 7.30
C THR A 10 3.66 -9.60 6.11
N MET A 11 4.66 -9.06 5.43
CA MET A 11 5.37 -9.78 4.38
C MET A 11 5.96 -11.11 4.86
N GLU A 12 6.45 -11.19 6.10
CA GLU A 12 6.99 -12.45 6.64
C GLU A 12 5.92 -13.54 6.72
N LEU A 13 4.67 -13.19 7.06
CA LEU A 13 3.56 -14.14 7.04
C LEU A 13 3.25 -14.61 5.62
N VAL A 14 3.39 -13.75 4.60
CA VAL A 14 3.24 -14.16 3.20
C VAL A 14 4.33 -15.18 2.81
N TYR A 15 5.57 -14.99 3.24
CA TYR A 15 6.63 -15.98 3.02
C TYR A 15 6.34 -17.29 3.75
N GLU A 16 5.84 -17.23 4.98
CA GLU A 16 5.45 -18.40 5.75
C GLU A 16 4.32 -19.17 5.06
N ASP A 17 3.30 -18.47 4.55
CA ASP A 17 2.19 -19.07 3.80
C ASP A 17 2.68 -19.79 2.55
N ILE A 18 3.59 -19.19 1.78
CA ILE A 18 4.21 -19.83 0.61
C ILE A 18 4.94 -21.11 1.01
N MET A 19 5.72 -21.07 2.10
CA MET A 19 6.44 -22.24 2.61
C MET A 19 5.49 -23.33 3.11
N ASN A 20 4.40 -22.96 3.78
CA ASN A 20 3.39 -23.90 4.27
C ASN A 20 2.64 -24.57 3.13
N ILE A 21 2.28 -23.82 2.08
CA ILE A 21 1.73 -24.39 0.84
C ILE A 21 2.73 -25.35 0.20
N GLY A 22 4.02 -24.98 0.14
CA GLY A 22 5.09 -25.84 -0.35
C GLY A 22 5.13 -27.19 0.36
N LYS A 23 5.07 -27.20 1.69
CA LYS A 23 5.02 -28.43 2.50
C LYS A 23 3.77 -29.28 2.25
N ILE A 24 2.60 -28.65 2.16
CA ILE A 24 1.32 -29.35 1.93
C ILE A 24 1.36 -30.11 0.60
N PHE A 25 1.94 -29.49 -0.43
CA PHE A 25 2.02 -30.06 -1.77
C PHE A 25 3.33 -30.82 -2.05
N GLN A 26 4.22 -30.96 -1.06
CA GLN A 26 5.53 -31.64 -1.17
C GLN A 26 6.40 -31.04 -2.30
N VAL A 27 6.44 -29.71 -2.38
CA VAL A 27 7.21 -28.92 -3.35
C VAL A 27 8.03 -27.83 -2.65
N GLU A 28 8.65 -28.19 -1.53
CA GLU A 28 9.41 -27.29 -0.66
C GLU A 28 10.54 -26.57 -1.40
N ASP A 29 11.25 -27.24 -2.30
CA ASP A 29 12.32 -26.63 -3.10
C ASP A 29 11.79 -25.46 -3.95
N ARG A 30 10.65 -25.66 -4.62
CA ARG A 30 9.99 -24.61 -5.40
C ARG A 30 9.48 -23.45 -4.52
N ALA A 31 9.01 -23.75 -3.31
CA ALA A 31 8.61 -22.72 -2.36
C ALA A 31 9.81 -21.89 -1.87
N ASN A 32 10.94 -22.55 -1.57
CA ASN A 32 12.19 -21.90 -1.21
C ASN A 32 12.71 -21.00 -2.33
N GLU A 33 12.73 -21.48 -3.58
CA GLU A 33 13.12 -20.70 -4.75
C GLU A 33 12.24 -19.46 -4.92
N LEU A 34 10.92 -19.61 -4.78
CA LEU A 34 9.99 -18.50 -4.88
C LEU A 34 10.21 -17.46 -3.78
N VAL A 35 10.36 -17.89 -2.52
CA VAL A 35 10.62 -16.96 -1.41
C VAL A 35 11.97 -16.26 -1.57
N ALA A 36 13.00 -16.96 -2.05
CA ALA A 36 14.30 -16.36 -2.33
C ALA A 36 14.20 -15.27 -3.40
N SER A 37 13.53 -15.56 -4.53
CA SER A 37 13.30 -14.58 -5.59
C SER A 37 12.51 -13.36 -5.10
N LEU A 38 11.47 -13.55 -4.28
CA LEU A 38 10.71 -12.43 -3.72
C LEU A 38 11.56 -11.57 -2.76
N LYS A 39 12.49 -12.17 -2.02
CA LYS A 39 13.42 -11.42 -1.16
C LYS A 39 14.44 -10.63 -1.96
N GLU A 40 14.98 -11.22 -3.03
CA GLU A 40 15.88 -10.53 -3.96
C GLU A 40 15.21 -9.31 -4.60
N ASP A 41 13.94 -9.44 -5.01
CA ASP A 41 13.14 -8.31 -5.52
C ASP A 41 13.01 -7.19 -4.46
N VAL A 42 12.69 -7.55 -3.21
CA VAL A 42 12.59 -6.59 -2.09
C VAL A 42 13.92 -5.85 -1.88
N GLU A 43 15.02 -6.58 -1.81
CA GLU A 43 16.36 -6.01 -1.62
C GLU A 43 16.75 -5.09 -2.78
N SER A 44 16.42 -5.46 -4.01
CA SER A 44 16.64 -4.65 -5.21
C SER A 44 15.88 -3.32 -5.16
N ILE A 45 14.58 -3.37 -4.78
CA ILE A 45 13.75 -2.18 -4.62
C ILE A 45 14.32 -1.27 -3.52
N GLN A 46 14.64 -1.84 -2.36
CA GLN A 46 15.17 -1.07 -1.22
C GLN A 46 16.54 -0.46 -1.55
N SER A 47 17.38 -1.17 -2.30
CA SER A 47 18.69 -0.68 -2.73
C SER A 47 18.58 0.53 -3.67
N LYS A 48 17.61 0.51 -4.60
CA LYS A 48 17.32 1.66 -5.48
C LYS A 48 16.84 2.87 -4.69
N ILE A 49 15.97 2.65 -3.70
CA ILE A 49 15.48 3.73 -2.81
C ILE A 49 16.63 4.29 -1.95
N GLY A 50 17.52 3.43 -1.47
CA GLY A 50 18.61 3.81 -0.56
C GLY A 50 18.08 4.38 0.76
N GLN A 51 18.85 5.27 1.38
CA GLN A 51 18.46 5.88 2.65
C GLN A 51 17.24 6.80 2.50
N VAL A 52 16.32 6.69 3.46
CA VAL A 52 15.13 7.53 3.62
C VAL A 52 15.21 8.21 4.97
N ASP A 53 15.41 9.53 4.99
CA ASP A 53 15.56 10.30 6.23
C ASP A 53 14.22 10.53 6.93
N GLU A 54 13.17 10.78 6.16
CA GLU A 54 11.81 10.94 6.67
C GLU A 54 10.80 10.11 5.86
N PRO A 55 9.93 9.33 6.51
CA PRO A 55 8.90 8.59 5.81
C PRO A 55 7.94 9.49 5.02
N VAL A 56 7.63 9.09 3.78
CA VAL A 56 6.63 9.79 2.96
C VAL A 56 5.23 9.47 3.48
N LYS A 57 4.45 10.49 3.88
CA LYS A 57 3.05 10.31 4.27
C LYS A 57 2.19 9.91 3.09
N VAL A 58 1.48 8.79 3.19
CA VAL A 58 0.66 8.24 2.11
C VAL A 58 -0.75 7.92 2.59
N MET A 59 -1.73 8.23 1.76
CA MET A 59 -3.11 7.76 1.93
C MET A 59 -3.40 6.65 0.93
N PHE A 60 -4.00 5.55 1.40
CA PHE A 60 -4.63 4.58 0.52
C PHE A 60 -6.09 4.98 0.25
N TYR A 61 -6.53 4.91 -0.99
CA TYR A 61 -7.92 5.15 -1.40
C TYR A 61 -8.47 3.91 -2.11
N ASP A 62 -9.46 3.28 -1.48
CA ASP A 62 -10.20 2.17 -2.08
C ASP A 62 -11.42 2.67 -2.86
N SER A 63 -12.36 3.29 -2.15
CA SER A 63 -13.65 3.74 -2.68
C SER A 63 -14.22 4.84 -1.79
N GLY A 64 -15.25 5.55 -2.23
CA GLY A 64 -15.82 6.64 -1.44
C GLY A 64 -16.77 7.52 -2.21
N ASP A 65 -17.31 8.51 -1.50
CA ASP A 65 -18.17 9.57 -2.01
C ASP A 65 -17.73 10.93 -1.45
N THR A 66 -18.55 11.96 -1.63
CA THR A 66 -18.26 13.33 -1.18
C THR A 66 -18.21 13.48 0.35
N THR A 67 -18.71 12.50 1.11
CA THR A 67 -18.79 12.55 2.57
C THR A 67 -17.73 11.69 3.25
N SER A 68 -17.39 10.54 2.66
CA SER A 68 -16.50 9.56 3.29
C SER A 68 -15.78 8.67 2.27
N MET A 69 -14.71 8.03 2.72
CA MET A 69 -13.96 7.06 1.91
C MET A 69 -13.59 5.82 2.72
N TRP A 70 -13.35 4.72 2.01
CA TRP A 70 -12.71 3.52 2.51
C TRP A 70 -11.20 3.59 2.27
N THR A 71 -10.44 3.29 3.32
CA THR A 71 -8.99 3.29 3.32
C THR A 71 -8.45 2.04 4.02
N ALA A 72 -7.23 1.65 3.66
CA ALA A 72 -6.48 0.63 4.35
C ALA A 72 -5.97 1.16 5.69
N GLY A 73 -6.23 0.44 6.78
CA GLY A 73 -5.64 0.71 8.10
C GLY A 73 -4.34 -0.06 8.33
N ASN A 74 -4.15 -0.61 9.53
CA ASN A 74 -2.97 -1.40 9.87
C ASN A 74 -3.01 -2.83 9.29
N GLN A 75 -2.77 -2.98 7.98
CA GLN A 75 -2.73 -4.26 7.25
C GLN A 75 -1.48 -4.41 6.36
N LEU A 76 -1.41 -5.49 5.57
CA LEU A 76 -0.29 -5.81 4.68
C LEU A 76 0.15 -4.61 3.82
N ALA A 77 -0.78 -3.88 3.20
CA ALA A 77 -0.45 -2.68 2.41
C ALA A 77 0.40 -1.65 3.20
N SER A 78 0.13 -1.49 4.51
CA SER A 78 0.91 -0.61 5.40
C SER A 78 2.29 -1.17 5.72
N ASP A 79 2.43 -2.49 5.87
CA ASP A 79 3.72 -3.17 6.04
C ASP A 79 4.59 -3.02 4.77
N LEU A 80 4.02 -3.28 3.59
CA LEU A 80 4.69 -3.11 2.30
C LEU A 80 5.14 -1.66 2.10
N LEU A 81 4.29 -0.70 2.44
CA LEU A 81 4.60 0.73 2.34
C LEU A 81 5.74 1.14 3.27
N ALA A 82 5.76 0.64 4.51
CA ALA A 82 6.81 0.93 5.47
C ALA A 82 8.19 0.45 4.96
N ARG A 83 8.23 -0.72 4.30
CA ARG A 83 9.46 -1.28 3.73
C ARG A 83 10.06 -0.48 2.59
N VAL A 84 9.26 0.38 1.96
CA VAL A 84 9.73 1.34 0.94
C VAL A 84 9.79 2.76 1.49
N GLY A 85 9.88 2.95 2.81
CA GLY A 85 10.06 4.28 3.41
C GLY A 85 8.83 5.19 3.32
N GLY A 86 7.64 4.62 3.18
CA GLY A 86 6.39 5.35 3.35
C GLY A 86 5.80 5.17 4.75
N ILE A 87 4.82 6.01 5.09
CA ILE A 87 3.98 5.83 6.28
C ILE A 87 2.51 6.01 5.89
N ASN A 88 1.69 5.00 6.18
CA ASN A 88 0.24 5.10 5.98
C ASN A 88 -0.31 6.11 6.99
N ILE A 89 -0.94 7.17 6.50
CA ILE A 89 -1.54 8.17 7.38
C ILE A 89 -2.62 7.57 8.28
N PHE A 90 -3.25 6.43 7.94
CA PHE A 90 -4.25 5.74 8.76
C PHE A 90 -3.74 4.41 9.35
N GLY A 91 -2.42 4.22 9.42
CA GLY A 91 -1.79 3.02 9.97
C GLY A 91 -2.01 2.84 11.49
N ASP A 92 -2.51 3.86 12.18
CA ASP A 92 -2.93 3.81 13.59
C ASP A 92 -4.28 3.12 13.80
N ILE A 93 -5.08 2.93 12.74
CA ILE A 93 -6.38 2.24 12.84
C ILE A 93 -6.14 0.72 12.90
N PRO A 94 -6.51 0.03 13.99
CA PRO A 94 -6.26 -1.41 14.17
C PRO A 94 -7.31 -2.27 13.43
N LYS A 95 -7.57 -1.96 12.16
CA LYS A 95 -8.48 -2.65 11.25
C LYS A 95 -7.86 -2.71 9.87
N ASN A 96 -8.17 -3.76 9.09
CA ASN A 96 -7.69 -3.88 7.72
C ASN A 96 -8.26 -2.76 6.84
N TRP A 97 -9.56 -2.51 6.97
CA TRP A 97 -10.30 -1.49 6.25
C TRP A 97 -11.10 -0.64 7.22
N SER A 98 -11.11 0.67 6.98
CA SER A 98 -11.93 1.61 7.73
C SER A 98 -12.53 2.66 6.83
N GLN A 99 -13.72 3.10 7.20
CA GLN A 99 -14.31 4.31 6.66
C GLN A 99 -13.78 5.51 7.45
N VAL A 100 -13.36 6.56 6.74
CA VAL A 100 -12.86 7.82 7.30
C VAL A 100 -13.50 9.00 6.56
N ASN A 101 -13.47 10.19 7.17
CA ASN A 101 -13.96 11.41 6.53
C ASN A 101 -12.81 12.20 5.89
N TRP A 102 -13.17 13.16 5.03
CA TRP A 102 -12.20 14.00 4.32
C TRP A 102 -11.45 14.98 5.25
N GLU A 103 -12.05 15.41 6.36
CA GLU A 103 -11.41 16.34 7.31
C GLU A 103 -10.19 15.68 8.00
N GLU A 104 -10.30 14.40 8.35
CA GLU A 104 -9.17 13.64 8.89
C GLU A 104 -8.00 13.55 7.90
N VAL A 105 -8.31 13.39 6.60
CA VAL A 105 -7.28 13.38 5.55
C VAL A 105 -6.57 14.73 5.46
N VAL A 106 -7.34 15.82 5.49
CA VAL A 106 -6.79 17.18 5.47
C VAL A 106 -5.86 17.42 6.66
N ASN A 107 -6.28 17.01 7.86
CA ASN A 107 -5.47 17.15 9.07
C ASN A 107 -4.18 16.33 9.02
N ARG A 108 -4.21 15.15 8.40
CA ARG A 108 -3.02 14.28 8.28
C ARG A 108 -2.11 14.67 7.12
N ASN A 109 -2.65 15.37 6.12
CA ASN A 109 -1.99 15.96 4.95
C ASN A 109 -1.02 15.01 4.23
N PRO A 110 -1.52 13.98 3.52
CA PRO A 110 -0.66 13.05 2.78
C PRO A 110 0.10 13.74 1.64
N LYS A 111 1.33 13.27 1.38
CA LYS A 111 2.18 13.72 0.27
C LYS A 111 1.93 12.90 -1.01
N VAL A 112 1.40 11.69 -0.90
CA VAL A 112 1.05 10.79 -2.01
C VAL A 112 -0.30 10.12 -1.71
N ILE A 113 -1.10 9.88 -2.75
CA ILE A 113 -2.32 9.08 -2.66
C ILE A 113 -2.17 7.84 -3.55
N ILE A 114 -2.31 6.66 -2.95
CA ILE A 114 -2.35 5.39 -3.66
C ILE A 114 -3.81 5.02 -3.88
N VAL A 115 -4.22 4.88 -5.14
CA VAL A 115 -5.58 4.52 -5.56
C VAL A 115 -5.61 3.04 -5.95
N PHE A 116 -6.49 2.27 -5.32
CA PHE A 116 -6.68 0.87 -5.66
C PHE A 116 -7.59 0.72 -6.88
N ASP A 117 -7.08 0.04 -7.91
CA ASP A 117 -7.82 -0.35 -9.09
C ASP A 117 -8.25 -1.82 -9.02
N TYR A 118 -9.54 -2.06 -9.28
CA TYR A 118 -10.14 -3.38 -9.38
C TYR A 118 -11.25 -3.41 -10.46
N GLY A 119 -11.24 -2.46 -11.40
CA GLY A 119 -12.05 -2.49 -12.63
C GLY A 119 -13.55 -2.16 -12.50
N LYS A 120 -14.12 -2.04 -11.30
CA LYS A 120 -15.53 -1.62 -11.12
C LYS A 120 -15.74 -0.15 -11.48
N GLU A 121 -14.80 0.69 -11.07
CA GLU A 121 -14.70 2.11 -11.38
C GLU A 121 -13.26 2.37 -11.84
N SER A 122 -13.08 3.23 -12.85
CA SER A 122 -11.73 3.54 -13.32
C SER A 122 -10.94 4.27 -12.24
N ALA A 123 -9.65 3.99 -12.15
CA ALA A 123 -8.76 4.75 -11.26
C ALA A 123 -8.82 6.25 -11.52
N GLN A 124 -8.99 6.67 -12.79
CA GLN A 124 -9.16 8.08 -13.14
C GLN A 124 -10.43 8.68 -12.52
N SER A 125 -11.56 7.98 -12.55
CA SER A 125 -12.80 8.47 -11.91
C SER A 125 -12.63 8.68 -10.41
N LYS A 126 -11.85 7.82 -9.74
CA LYS A 126 -11.52 7.95 -8.32
C LYS A 126 -10.62 9.17 -8.06
N ILE A 127 -9.62 9.37 -8.90
CA ILE A 127 -8.73 10.54 -8.85
C ILE A 127 -9.54 11.83 -9.05
N ASP A 128 -10.44 11.85 -10.03
CA ASP A 128 -11.29 13.00 -10.32
C ASP A 128 -12.23 13.32 -9.15
N LEU A 129 -12.78 12.30 -8.49
CA LEU A 129 -13.57 12.49 -7.26
C LEU A 129 -12.74 13.16 -6.16
N ILE A 130 -11.52 12.67 -5.91
CA ILE A 130 -10.60 13.25 -4.91
C ILE A 130 -10.26 14.70 -5.26
N LYS A 131 -9.91 14.98 -6.52
CA LYS A 131 -9.56 16.33 -6.99
C LYS A 131 -10.73 17.31 -6.90
N ASN A 132 -11.96 16.82 -7.10
CA ASN A 132 -13.18 17.64 -7.01
C ASN A 132 -13.69 17.82 -5.58
N GLN A 133 -13.11 17.14 -4.59
CA GLN A 133 -13.51 17.31 -3.20
C GLN A 133 -13.03 18.66 -2.65
N PRO A 134 -13.93 19.59 -2.26
CA PRO A 134 -13.53 20.94 -1.86
C PRO A 134 -12.56 20.97 -0.66
N ALA A 135 -12.69 20.03 0.27
CA ALA A 135 -11.81 19.90 1.43
C ALA A 135 -10.37 19.52 1.03
N MET A 136 -10.18 18.82 -0.09
CA MET A 136 -8.88 18.28 -0.51
C MET A 136 -8.03 19.28 -1.30
N LYS A 137 -8.56 20.47 -1.63
CA LYS A 137 -7.91 21.45 -2.52
C LYS A 137 -6.50 21.87 -2.07
N ASP A 138 -6.26 21.87 -0.76
CA ASP A 138 -5.00 22.31 -0.14
C ASP A 138 -4.13 21.12 0.32
N VAL A 139 -4.58 19.88 0.10
CA VAL A 139 -3.81 18.68 0.47
C VAL A 139 -2.61 18.52 -0.46
N ALA A 140 -1.43 18.29 0.12
CA ALA A 140 -0.16 18.29 -0.62
C ALA A 140 -0.17 17.32 -1.80
N ALA A 141 -0.72 16.11 -1.63
CA ALA A 141 -0.83 15.16 -2.74
C ALA A 141 -1.70 15.67 -3.90
N VAL A 142 -2.78 16.40 -3.63
CA VAL A 142 -3.69 16.92 -4.66
C VAL A 142 -3.06 18.13 -5.37
N VAL A 143 -2.50 19.06 -4.60
CA VAL A 143 -1.81 20.24 -5.12
C VAL A 143 -0.66 19.87 -6.08
N ASN A 144 0.07 18.79 -5.76
CA ASN A 144 1.23 18.34 -6.53
C ASN A 144 0.92 17.19 -7.51
N ASP A 145 -0.36 16.85 -7.71
CA ASP A 145 -0.82 15.77 -8.57
C ASP A 145 -0.12 14.40 -8.33
N ARG A 146 0.10 14.05 -7.06
CA ARG A 146 0.83 12.84 -6.66
C ARG A 146 -0.09 11.66 -6.39
N PHE A 147 -0.59 11.08 -7.48
CA PHE A 147 -1.41 9.87 -7.45
C PHE A 147 -0.63 8.66 -7.99
N VAL A 148 -0.78 7.52 -7.31
CA VAL A 148 -0.20 6.24 -7.69
C VAL A 148 -1.34 5.26 -7.86
N ILE A 149 -1.37 4.53 -8.97
CA ILE A 149 -2.38 3.52 -9.22
C ILE A 149 -1.74 2.15 -9.00
N THR A 150 -2.35 1.32 -8.16
CA THR A 150 -1.97 -0.09 -8.04
C THR A 150 -3.22 -0.96 -8.03
N LYS A 151 -3.09 -2.22 -8.45
CA LYS A 151 -4.21 -3.15 -8.37
C LYS A 151 -4.44 -3.57 -6.92
N LEU A 152 -5.70 -3.65 -6.49
CA LEU A 152 -6.02 -4.15 -5.14
C LEU A 152 -5.41 -5.53 -4.90
N ALA A 153 -5.38 -6.39 -5.92
CA ALA A 153 -4.80 -7.73 -5.85
C ALA A 153 -3.28 -7.76 -5.61
N ASN A 154 -2.55 -6.65 -5.79
CA ASN A 154 -1.11 -6.57 -5.55
C ASN A 154 -0.79 -6.37 -4.06
N VAL A 155 -1.72 -5.76 -3.30
CA VAL A 155 -1.53 -5.45 -1.87
C VAL A 155 -2.23 -6.46 -0.95
N MET A 156 -2.80 -7.51 -1.53
CA MET A 156 -3.36 -8.67 -0.82
C MET A 156 -2.28 -9.73 -0.61
N GLU A 157 -2.50 -10.62 0.36
CA GLU A 157 -1.61 -11.73 0.68
C GLU A 157 -1.35 -12.59 -0.56
N GLY A 158 -0.09 -12.66 -1.01
CA GLY A 158 0.30 -13.48 -2.15
C GLY A 158 1.56 -13.01 -2.85
N ILE A 159 1.87 -13.65 -3.99
CA ILE A 159 3.15 -13.49 -4.70
C ILE A 159 3.35 -12.12 -5.39
N ARG A 160 2.35 -11.22 -5.37
CA ARG A 160 2.39 -9.92 -6.05
C ARG A 160 2.84 -8.77 -5.14
N ILE A 161 3.20 -9.07 -3.90
CA ILE A 161 3.63 -8.08 -2.91
C ILE A 161 4.82 -7.23 -3.39
N THR A 162 5.74 -7.80 -4.17
CA THR A 162 6.88 -7.08 -4.76
C THR A 162 6.44 -6.12 -5.85
N THR A 163 5.39 -6.46 -6.62
CA THR A 163 4.77 -5.54 -7.60
C THR A 163 4.15 -4.34 -6.89
N ALA A 164 3.43 -4.54 -5.78
CA ALA A 164 2.90 -3.42 -5.00
C ALA A 164 4.02 -2.51 -4.46
N MET A 165 5.10 -3.09 -3.94
CA MET A 165 6.25 -2.33 -3.47
C MET A 165 6.91 -1.51 -4.59
N GLU A 166 7.06 -2.08 -5.78
CA GLU A 166 7.60 -1.38 -6.95
C GLU A 166 6.69 -0.20 -7.35
N ASP A 167 5.37 -0.39 -7.37
CA ASP A 167 4.39 0.67 -7.63
C ASP A 167 4.52 1.80 -6.59
N PHE A 168 4.63 1.43 -5.31
CA PHE A 168 4.79 2.38 -4.21
C PHE A 168 6.12 3.14 -4.35
N ALA A 169 7.23 2.43 -4.56
CA ALA A 169 8.56 3.01 -4.70
C ALA A 169 8.61 4.01 -5.86
N LYS A 170 8.04 3.68 -7.02
CA LYS A 170 7.93 4.60 -8.18
C LYS A 170 7.12 5.84 -7.84
N GLY A 171 6.05 5.68 -7.08
CA GLY A 171 5.23 6.78 -6.62
C GLY A 171 5.91 7.70 -5.62
N LEU A 172 6.69 7.14 -4.70
CA LEU A 172 7.35 7.87 -3.61
C LEU A 172 8.66 8.52 -4.07
N TYR A 173 9.46 7.80 -4.88
CA TYR A 173 10.80 8.19 -5.32
C TYR A 173 10.99 8.02 -6.83
N PRO A 174 10.23 8.75 -7.68
CA PRO A 174 10.28 8.58 -9.13
C PRO A 174 11.68 8.79 -9.72
N ASP A 175 12.51 9.66 -9.13
CA ASP A 175 13.88 9.90 -9.61
C ASP A 175 14.84 8.75 -9.31
N LYS A 176 14.60 7.99 -8.22
CA LYS A 176 15.44 6.86 -7.80
C LYS A 176 15.06 5.54 -8.49
N MET A 177 13.84 5.47 -9.01
CA MET A 177 13.27 4.28 -9.64
C MET A 177 13.29 4.34 -11.18
N ARG A 178 13.99 5.32 -11.79
CA ARG A 178 14.22 5.34 -13.24
C ARG A 178 15.25 4.29 -13.63
N GLU A 179 15.05 3.68 -14.80
CA GLU A 179 16.03 2.78 -15.45
C GLU A 179 17.29 3.53 -15.89
#